data_AF-A0A848W9R2-F1
#
_entry.id   AF-A0A848W9R2-F1
#
_cell.length_a   1.000
_cell.length_b   1.000
_cell.length_c   1.000
_cell.angle_alpha   90.00
_cell.angle_beta   90.00
_cell.angle_gamma   90.00
#
_symmetry.space_group_name_H-M   'P 1'
#
loop_
_entity.id
_entity.type
_entity.pdbx_description
1 polymer ?
#
loop_
_entity_poly.entity_id
_entity_poly.type
_entity_poly.pdbx_seq_one_letter_code
_entity_poly.pdbx_strand_id
1 'polypeptide(L)'
;MSLGLSESRNRRRRQGRMIIILLRWLFVIAVAIGAGYYAWDFGTELARKEVRVLQTELAQATAESTQLRTDITGLETALREERGLVAQWRDRYEAEVPTAEDAALLRAIQDRVGNGVSRERLAEVIRLAQERDVCEPLPETRRFVVQNPVYSGANDTVSIADAAIIVTAIGESQINAGGRPEAWFDPAKPVTVYFTRPGGETTSTVGVLPLHHAVVVGDREFRFSIIAGNRSFAEIAGRTCVYP
;
A
#
# COMPACT_ATOMS: atom_id res chain seq x y z
N MET A 1 -118.97 61.89 27.39
CA MET A 1 -118.20 60.86 26.66
C MET A 1 -116.73 61.27 26.64
N SER A 2 -115.87 60.38 27.16
CA SER A 2 -114.44 60.14 26.86
C SER A 2 -113.53 61.35 26.50
N LEU A 3 -112.60 61.74 27.38
CA LEU A 3 -111.22 61.21 27.57
C LEU A 3 -110.19 61.80 26.59
N GLY A 4 -109.11 62.38 27.14
CA GLY A 4 -107.80 62.37 26.48
C GLY A 4 -107.08 63.71 26.28
N LEU A 5 -106.91 64.56 27.31
CA LEU A 5 -106.04 65.74 27.21
C LEU A 5 -105.26 66.03 28.51
N SER A 6 -104.47 65.08 28.99
CA SER A 6 -103.52 65.38 30.09
C SER A 6 -102.32 64.42 30.14
N GLU A 7 -101.49 64.38 29.09
CA GLU A 7 -100.26 63.54 29.14
C GLU A 7 -99.03 64.13 28.43
N SER A 8 -98.92 65.45 28.29
CA SER A 8 -97.80 66.06 27.53
C SER A 8 -96.76 66.83 28.34
N ARG A 9 -96.88 66.98 29.68
CA ARG A 9 -95.91 67.75 30.49
C ARG A 9 -94.94 66.95 31.37
N ASN A 10 -95.20 65.68 31.67
CA ASN A 10 -94.30 64.90 32.55
C ASN A 10 -93.17 64.14 31.83
N ARG A 11 -93.10 64.20 30.49
CA ARG A 11 -92.11 63.45 29.69
C ARG A 11 -90.72 64.10 29.68
N ARG A 12 -90.62 65.44 29.80
CA ARG A 12 -89.33 66.17 29.73
C ARG A 12 -88.43 65.97 30.95
N ARG A 13 -88.97 65.75 32.16
CA ARG A 13 -88.15 65.52 33.37
C ARG A 13 -87.54 64.10 33.45
N ARG A 14 -88.19 63.09 32.85
CA ARG A 14 -87.63 61.72 32.75
C ARG A 14 -86.61 61.59 31.61
N GLN A 15 -86.78 62.35 30.52
CA GLN A 15 -85.84 62.37 29.40
C GLN A 15 -84.46 62.93 29.79
N GLY A 16 -84.41 63.99 30.60
CA GLY A 16 -83.12 64.54 31.08
C GLY A 16 -82.31 63.54 31.92
N ARG A 17 -82.97 62.76 32.79
CA ARG A 17 -82.30 61.69 33.56
C ARG A 17 -81.81 60.54 32.69
N MET A 18 -82.61 60.12 31.70
CA MET A 18 -82.22 59.06 30.75
C MET A 18 -81.02 59.49 29.89
N ILE A 19 -80.98 60.76 29.45
CA ILE A 19 -79.86 61.32 28.69
C ILE A 19 -78.58 61.36 29.54
N ILE A 20 -78.67 61.77 30.82
CA ILE A 20 -77.51 61.77 31.72
C ILE A 20 -76.99 60.35 31.96
N ILE A 21 -77.87 59.36 32.11
CA ILE A 21 -77.48 57.95 32.28
C ILE A 21 -76.80 57.43 31.01
N LEU A 22 -77.37 57.69 29.82
CA LEU A 22 -76.77 57.31 28.54
C LEU A 22 -75.39 57.95 28.34
N LEU A 23 -75.25 59.25 28.65
CA LEU A 23 -73.99 59.96 28.50
C LEU A 23 -72.93 59.47 29.48
N ARG A 24 -73.33 59.11 30.71
CA ARG A 24 -72.44 58.44 31.69
C ARG A 24 -71.98 57.07 31.19
N TRP A 25 -72.86 56.24 30.64
CA TRP A 25 -72.48 54.94 30.07
C TRP A 25 -71.61 55.08 28.83
N LEU A 26 -71.90 56.04 27.96
CA LEU A 26 -71.09 56.34 26.77
C LEU A 26 -69.69 56.80 27.16
N PHE A 27 -69.57 57.63 28.22
CA PHE A 27 -68.27 58.01 28.76
C PHE A 27 -67.49 56.81 29.32
N VAL A 28 -68.14 55.91 30.07
CA VAL A 28 -67.49 54.68 30.56
C VAL A 28 -67.00 53.80 29.42
N ILE A 29 -67.80 53.63 28.36
CA ILE A 29 -67.43 52.87 27.16
C ILE A 29 -66.25 53.55 26.45
N ALA A 30 -66.27 54.87 26.29
CA ALA A 30 -65.18 55.61 25.66
C ALA A 30 -63.86 55.47 26.44
N VAL A 31 -63.92 55.53 27.78
CA VAL A 31 -62.76 55.29 28.65
C VAL A 31 -62.27 53.84 28.54
N ALA A 32 -63.17 52.85 28.51
CA ALA A 32 -62.81 51.44 28.36
C ALA A 32 -62.14 51.15 27.01
N ILE A 33 -62.65 51.74 25.92
CA ILE A 33 -62.05 51.62 24.57
C ILE A 33 -60.68 52.32 24.54
N GLY A 34 -60.57 53.52 25.11
CA GLY A 34 -59.30 54.25 25.19
C GLY A 34 -58.25 53.48 25.99
N ALA A 35 -58.64 52.89 27.12
CA ALA A 35 -57.77 52.03 27.93
C ALA A 35 -57.36 50.75 27.19
N GLY A 36 -58.29 50.11 26.47
CA GLY A 36 -58.00 48.93 25.65
C GLY A 36 -57.03 49.22 24.51
N TYR A 37 -57.17 50.37 23.84
CA TYR A 37 -56.27 50.81 22.77
C TYR A 37 -54.86 51.08 23.31
N TYR A 38 -54.74 51.79 24.44
CA TYR A 38 -53.45 52.05 25.08
C TYR A 38 -52.79 50.77 25.59
N ALA A 39 -53.56 49.85 26.19
CA ALA A 39 -53.03 48.58 26.68
C ALA A 39 -52.51 47.68 25.55
N TRP A 40 -53.12 47.74 24.36
CA TRP A 40 -52.65 46.98 23.19
C TRP A 40 -51.28 47.48 22.70
N ASP A 41 -51.08 48.80 22.64
CA ASP A 41 -49.81 49.37 22.18
C ASP A 41 -48.66 49.01 23.15
N PHE A 42 -48.88 49.22 24.45
CA PHE A 42 -47.93 48.86 25.50
C PHE A 42 -47.63 47.35 25.57
N GLY A 43 -48.63 46.49 25.36
CA GLY A 43 -48.45 45.03 25.38
C GLY A 43 -47.58 44.53 24.23
N THR A 44 -47.73 45.10 23.03
CA THR A 44 -46.95 44.65 21.87
C THR A 44 -45.49 45.12 21.90
N GLU A 45 -45.17 46.21 22.60
CA GLU A 45 -43.78 46.65 22.76
C GLU A 45 -43.00 45.78 23.74
N LEU A 46 -43.62 45.37 24.85
CA LEU A 46 -42.97 44.52 25.84
C LEU A 46 -42.68 43.12 25.29
N ALA A 47 -43.67 42.52 24.61
CA ALA A 47 -43.50 41.25 23.92
C ALA A 47 -42.41 41.30 22.83
N ARG A 48 -42.28 42.43 22.11
CA ARG A 48 -41.24 42.62 21.09
C ARG A 48 -39.82 42.79 21.69
N LYS A 49 -39.69 43.28 22.92
CA LYS A 49 -38.39 43.41 23.59
C LYS A 49 -37.86 42.05 24.04
N GLU A 50 -38.70 41.23 24.67
CA GLU A 50 -38.33 39.87 25.07
C GLU A 50 -37.93 39.02 23.85
N VAL A 51 -38.73 39.04 22.78
CA VAL A 51 -38.38 38.30 21.55
C VAL A 51 -37.05 38.78 20.96
N ARG A 52 -36.77 40.10 20.97
CA ARG A 52 -35.47 40.61 20.48
C ARG A 52 -34.30 40.19 21.37
N VAL A 53 -34.45 40.23 22.70
CA VAL A 53 -33.41 39.78 23.63
C VAL A 53 -33.13 38.30 23.44
N LEU A 54 -34.17 37.45 23.44
CA LEU A 54 -34.01 36.02 23.19
C LEU A 54 -33.41 35.72 21.80
N GLN A 55 -33.81 36.45 20.76
CA GLN A 55 -33.19 36.31 19.43
C GLN A 55 -31.71 36.70 19.45
N THR A 56 -31.34 37.72 20.22
CA THR A 56 -29.95 38.16 20.34
C THR A 56 -29.11 37.14 21.12
N GLU A 57 -29.64 36.59 22.21
CA GLU A 57 -29.00 35.51 22.97
C GLU A 57 -28.84 34.25 22.13
N LEU A 58 -29.88 33.87 21.36
CA LEU A 58 -29.79 32.72 20.46
C LEU A 58 -28.79 32.96 19.33
N ALA A 59 -28.73 34.18 18.79
CA ALA A 59 -27.71 34.57 17.80
C ALA A 59 -26.29 34.51 18.40
N GLN A 60 -26.10 34.95 19.65
CA GLN A 60 -24.81 34.86 20.34
C GLN A 60 -24.42 33.41 20.63
N ALA A 61 -25.33 32.61 21.18
CA ALA A 61 -25.07 31.20 21.49
C ALA A 61 -24.81 30.37 20.23
N THR A 62 -25.50 30.67 19.13
CA THR A 62 -25.23 30.03 17.84
C THR A 62 -23.88 30.46 17.28
N ALA A 63 -23.53 31.75 17.36
CA ALA A 63 -22.21 32.24 16.96
C ALA A 63 -21.08 31.59 17.78
N GLU A 64 -21.24 31.48 19.10
CA GLU A 64 -20.27 30.83 19.99
C GLU A 64 -20.13 29.34 19.68
N SER A 65 -21.24 28.63 19.45
CA SER A 65 -21.22 27.23 19.03
C SER A 65 -20.50 27.04 17.68
N THR A 66 -20.72 27.95 16.72
CA THR A 66 -20.02 27.89 15.43
C THR A 66 -18.53 28.21 15.57
N GLN A 67 -18.17 29.14 16.45
CA GLN A 67 -16.78 29.46 16.74
C GLN A 67 -16.07 28.27 17.38
N LEU A 68 -16.64 27.68 18.42
CA LEU A 68 -16.09 26.50 19.09
C LEU A 68 -15.93 25.31 18.14
N ARG A 69 -16.89 25.08 17.23
CA ARG A 69 -16.77 24.05 16.20
C ARG A 69 -15.60 24.33 15.26
N THR A 70 -15.43 25.59 14.85
CA THR A 70 -14.32 26.02 13.99
C THR A 70 -12.99 25.83 14.71
N ASP A 71 -12.89 26.22 15.97
CA ASP A 71 -11.69 26.06 16.79
C ASP A 71 -11.34 24.58 16.98
N ILE A 72 -12.34 23.72 17.26
CA ILE A 72 -12.13 22.26 17.34
C ILE A 72 -11.60 21.72 16.02
N THR A 73 -12.19 22.11 14.88
CA THR A 73 -11.72 21.64 13.58
C THR A 73 -10.29 22.12 13.29
N GLY A 74 -9.95 23.36 13.66
CA GLY A 74 -8.61 23.91 13.52
C GLY A 74 -7.58 23.18 14.39
N LEU A 75 -7.91 22.92 15.66
CA LEU A 75 -7.06 22.16 16.57
C LEU A 75 -6.87 20.72 16.10
N GLU A 76 -7.91 20.06 15.62
CA GLU A 76 -7.79 18.72 15.05
C GLU A 76 -6.90 18.70 13.81
N THR A 77 -6.99 19.71 12.93
CA THR A 77 -6.11 19.79 11.77
C THR A 77 -4.65 20.00 12.15
N ALA A 78 -4.36 20.91 13.08
CA ALA A 78 -3.01 21.14 13.59
C ALA A 78 -2.44 19.87 14.23
N LEU A 79 -3.25 19.14 14.99
CA LEU A 79 -2.84 17.92 15.66
C LEU A 79 -2.58 16.78 14.65
N ARG A 80 -3.37 16.68 13.57
CA ARG A 80 -3.10 15.74 12.47
C ARG A 80 -1.80 16.08 11.75
N GLU A 81 -1.53 17.36 11.52
CA GLU A 81 -0.30 17.83 10.89
C GLU A 81 0.94 17.47 11.72
N GLU A 82 0.95 17.80 13.01
CA GLU A 82 2.03 17.45 13.93
C GLU A 82 2.25 15.93 14.02
N ARG A 83 1.17 15.14 14.11
CA ARG A 83 1.27 13.67 14.07
C ARG A 83 1.84 13.17 12.75
N GLY A 84 1.47 13.79 11.63
CA GLY A 84 2.01 13.48 10.32
C GLY A 84 3.50 13.74 10.23
N LEU A 85 3.97 14.88 10.76
CA LEU A 85 5.40 15.19 10.85
C LEU A 85 6.13 14.14 11.69
N VAL A 86 5.64 13.84 12.91
CA VAL A 86 6.26 12.84 13.78
C VAL A 86 6.35 11.47 13.11
N ALA A 87 5.30 11.04 12.41
CA ALA A 87 5.30 9.78 11.66
C ALA A 87 6.36 9.81 10.55
N GLN A 88 6.43 10.87 9.76
CA GLN A 88 7.44 11.03 8.71
C GLN A 88 8.87 11.00 9.27
N TRP A 89 9.12 11.69 10.39
CA TRP A 89 10.42 11.67 11.05
C TRP A 89 10.77 10.28 11.58
N ARG A 90 9.78 9.56 12.12
CA ARG A 90 9.96 8.19 12.59
C ARG A 90 10.29 7.24 11.46
N ASP A 91 9.55 7.27 10.36
CA ASP A 91 9.79 6.42 9.18
C ASP A 91 11.19 6.67 8.62
N ARG A 92 11.59 7.95 8.55
CA ARG A 92 12.94 8.32 8.12
C ARG A 92 14.01 7.83 9.09
N TYR A 93 13.79 7.97 10.40
CA TYR A 93 14.72 7.49 11.42
C TYR A 93 14.86 5.96 11.36
N GLU A 94 13.75 5.22 11.27
CA GLU A 94 13.78 3.75 11.14
C GLU A 94 14.48 3.30 9.85
N ALA A 95 14.40 4.07 8.75
CA ALA A 95 15.10 3.79 7.51
C ALA A 95 16.60 4.16 7.52
N GLU A 96 16.98 5.24 8.21
CA GLU A 96 18.35 5.75 8.22
C GLU A 96 19.20 5.17 9.37
N VAL A 97 18.58 4.66 10.44
CA VAL A 97 19.29 4.13 11.60
C VAL A 97 19.80 2.73 11.29
N PRO A 98 21.13 2.51 11.35
CA PRO A 98 21.71 1.20 11.11
C PRO A 98 21.22 0.19 12.16
N THR A 99 21.01 -1.06 11.75
CA THR A 99 20.80 -2.16 12.71
C THR A 99 22.02 -2.33 13.61
N ALA A 100 21.91 -3.10 14.70
CA ALA A 100 23.04 -3.30 15.62
C ALA A 100 24.31 -3.82 14.92
N GLU A 101 24.15 -4.65 13.89
CA GLU A 101 25.23 -5.19 13.06
C GLU A 101 25.81 -4.13 12.12
N ASP A 102 24.96 -3.38 11.42
CA ASP A 102 25.37 -2.29 10.53
C ASP A 102 26.09 -1.17 11.31
N ALA A 103 25.64 -0.89 12.53
CA ALA A 103 26.27 0.07 13.42
C ALA A 103 27.68 -0.38 13.86
N ALA A 104 27.92 -1.68 13.98
CA ALA A 104 29.25 -2.22 14.24
C ALA A 104 30.15 -2.09 13.01
N LEU A 105 29.63 -2.36 11.82
CA LEU A 105 30.34 -2.16 10.55
C LEU A 105 30.71 -0.68 10.34
N LEU A 106 29.76 0.24 10.53
CA LEU A 106 29.99 1.66 10.38
C LEU A 106 31.06 2.17 11.36
N ARG A 107 31.06 1.68 12.61
CA ARG A 107 32.12 1.95 13.58
C ARG A 107 33.47 1.46 13.09
N ALA A 108 33.55 0.24 12.56
CA ALA A 108 34.80 -0.28 11.99
C ALA A 108 35.30 0.55 10.79
N ILE A 109 34.40 1.03 9.92
CA ILE A 109 34.74 1.93 8.82
C ILE A 109 35.27 3.27 9.37
N GLN A 110 34.59 3.87 10.35
CA GLN A 110 35.00 5.12 10.99
C GLN A 110 36.38 4.99 11.65
N ASP A 111 36.64 3.89 12.37
CA ASP A 111 37.94 3.61 12.98
C ASP A 111 39.05 3.53 11.94
N ARG A 112 38.81 2.88 10.79
CA ARG A 112 39.82 2.81 9.72
C ARG A 112 40.09 4.16 9.08
N VAL A 113 39.07 5.00 8.92
CA VAL A 113 39.24 6.38 8.46
C VAL A 113 40.04 7.19 9.49
N GLY A 114 39.73 7.06 10.78
CA GLY A 114 40.46 7.72 11.87
C GLY A 114 41.93 7.31 11.95
N ASN A 115 42.24 6.07 11.58
CA ASN A 115 43.60 5.54 11.47
C ASN A 115 44.32 5.91 10.15
N GLY A 116 43.77 6.86 9.38
CA GLY A 116 44.43 7.43 8.20
C GLY A 116 44.16 6.72 6.88
N VAL A 117 43.22 5.78 6.83
CA VAL A 117 42.80 5.17 5.55
C VAL A 117 41.86 6.15 4.82
N SER A 118 42.21 6.54 3.59
CA SER A 118 41.38 7.40 2.75
C SER A 118 40.02 6.75 2.45
N ARG A 119 38.95 7.57 2.42
CA ARG A 119 37.58 7.10 2.16
C ARG A 119 37.45 6.47 0.77
N GLU A 120 38.18 7.00 -0.21
CA GLU A 120 38.21 6.52 -1.60
C GLU A 120 38.71 5.08 -1.67
N ARG A 121 39.77 4.78 -0.92
CA ARG A 121 40.33 3.42 -0.84
C ARG A 121 39.37 2.44 -0.16
N LEU A 122 38.67 2.86 0.89
CA LEU A 122 37.65 2.02 1.53
C LEU A 122 36.46 1.77 0.61
N ALA A 123 35.99 2.79 -0.10
CA ALA A 123 34.93 2.66 -1.10
C ALA A 123 35.31 1.66 -2.19
N GLU A 124 36.56 1.69 -2.65
CA GLU A 124 37.05 0.72 -3.64
C GLU A 124 37.09 -0.70 -3.10
N VAL A 125 37.54 -0.90 -1.86
CA VAL A 125 37.52 -2.23 -1.22
C VAL A 125 36.09 -2.75 -1.05
N ILE A 126 35.14 -1.89 -0.67
CA ILE A 126 33.72 -2.26 -0.57
C ILE A 126 33.16 -2.63 -1.95
N ARG A 127 33.55 -1.91 -3.00
CA ARG A 127 33.15 -2.22 -4.39
C ARG A 127 33.68 -3.57 -4.85
N LEU A 128 34.91 -3.91 -4.47
CA LEU A 128 35.53 -5.22 -4.75
C LEU A 128 34.91 -6.35 -3.93
N ALA A 129 34.35 -6.05 -2.75
CA ALA A 129 33.65 -7.01 -1.91
C ALA A 129 32.23 -7.37 -2.44
N GLN A 130 31.81 -6.82 -3.58
CA GLN A 130 30.58 -7.29 -4.24
C GLN A 130 30.74 -8.73 -4.73
N GLU A 131 29.90 -9.62 -4.21
CA GLU A 131 29.73 -11.00 -4.67
C GLU A 131 29.10 -10.97 -6.08
N ARG A 132 29.94 -10.81 -7.11
CA ARG A 132 29.52 -10.77 -8.51
C ARG A 132 29.46 -12.18 -9.11
N ASP A 133 28.46 -12.95 -8.72
CA ASP A 133 27.98 -14.09 -9.53
C ASP A 133 26.88 -13.59 -10.48
N VAL A 134 27.21 -12.70 -11.41
CA VAL A 134 26.31 -12.37 -12.53
C VAL A 134 26.41 -13.47 -13.56
N CYS A 135 25.80 -14.62 -13.25
CA CYS A 135 25.67 -15.71 -14.18
C CYS A 135 24.35 -15.56 -14.96
N GLU A 136 24.42 -15.37 -16.28
CA GLU A 136 23.25 -15.30 -17.15
C GLU A 136 22.83 -16.72 -17.57
N PRO A 137 21.53 -17.07 -17.50
CA PRO A 137 21.07 -18.37 -17.96
C PRO A 137 21.25 -18.51 -19.47
N LEU A 138 21.68 -19.70 -19.92
CA LEU A 138 21.68 -20.00 -21.35
C LEU A 138 20.22 -20.15 -21.83
N PRO A 139 19.88 -19.64 -23.03
CA PRO A 139 18.50 -19.60 -23.52
C PRO A 139 17.94 -20.98 -23.89
N GLU A 140 18.80 -21.99 -24.04
CA GLU A 140 18.40 -23.31 -24.53
C GLU A 140 18.73 -24.43 -23.54
N THR A 141 17.69 -25.16 -23.12
CA THR A 141 17.83 -26.50 -22.53
C THR A 141 17.77 -27.52 -23.66
N ARG A 142 18.75 -28.42 -23.70
CA ARG A 142 18.81 -29.46 -24.73
C ARG A 142 18.77 -30.85 -24.11
N ARG A 143 18.30 -31.84 -24.88
CA ARG A 143 18.26 -33.25 -24.48
C ARG A 143 19.14 -34.08 -25.40
N PHE A 144 19.76 -35.13 -24.86
CA PHE A 144 20.60 -36.05 -25.61
C PHE A 144 20.52 -37.46 -25.01
N VAL A 145 20.84 -38.47 -25.80
CA VAL A 145 20.78 -39.88 -25.38
C VAL A 145 22.07 -40.26 -24.68
N VAL A 146 21.95 -40.87 -23.51
CA VAL A 146 23.10 -41.46 -22.81
C VAL A 146 23.43 -42.79 -23.47
N GLN A 147 24.61 -42.90 -24.07
CA GLN A 147 25.08 -44.13 -24.68
C GLN A 147 25.28 -45.20 -23.61
N ASN A 148 25.03 -46.46 -23.97
CA ASN A 148 25.27 -47.60 -23.09
C ASN A 148 25.73 -48.81 -23.92
N PRO A 149 26.12 -49.94 -23.30
CA PRO A 149 26.59 -51.12 -24.05
C PRO A 149 25.58 -51.70 -25.05
N VAL A 150 24.28 -51.40 -24.91
CA VAL A 150 23.20 -51.90 -25.76
C VAL A 150 22.82 -50.91 -26.87
N TYR A 151 23.02 -49.62 -26.64
CA TYR A 151 22.56 -48.54 -27.52
C TYR A 151 23.61 -47.43 -27.67
N SER A 152 24.03 -47.22 -28.92
CA SER A 152 24.94 -46.16 -29.37
C SER A 152 24.40 -45.46 -30.62
N GLY A 153 23.07 -45.27 -30.66
CA GLY A 153 22.36 -44.69 -31.82
C GLY A 153 22.32 -43.17 -31.86
N ALA A 154 21.50 -42.62 -32.77
CA ALA A 154 21.43 -41.19 -33.06
C ALA A 154 20.91 -40.32 -31.88
N ASN A 155 21.29 -39.04 -31.88
CA ASN A 155 20.99 -38.03 -30.84
C ASN A 155 21.77 -38.20 -29.53
N ASP A 156 22.95 -38.83 -29.59
CA ASP A 156 23.88 -39.02 -28.48
C ASP A 156 24.76 -37.79 -28.18
N THR A 157 24.73 -36.80 -29.08
CA THR A 157 25.58 -35.62 -29.08
C THR A 157 24.75 -34.36 -29.15
N VAL A 158 25.09 -33.36 -28.34
CA VAL A 158 24.45 -32.04 -28.34
C VAL A 158 25.45 -30.91 -28.33
N SER A 159 25.11 -29.81 -29.00
CA SER A 159 25.94 -28.62 -29.08
C SER A 159 25.27 -27.48 -28.32
N ILE A 160 26.00 -26.80 -27.43
CA ILE A 160 25.48 -25.75 -26.54
C ILE A 160 26.38 -24.51 -26.63
N ALA A 161 25.81 -23.34 -26.31
CA ALA A 161 26.47 -22.03 -26.38
C ALA A 161 26.98 -21.73 -27.79
N ASP A 162 26.06 -21.62 -28.76
CA ASP A 162 26.36 -21.32 -30.18
C ASP A 162 27.41 -22.24 -30.80
N ALA A 163 27.35 -23.52 -30.44
CA ALA A 163 28.27 -24.57 -30.83
C ALA A 163 29.72 -24.46 -30.31
N ALA A 164 29.92 -23.73 -29.21
CA ALA A 164 31.20 -23.65 -28.51
C ALA A 164 31.52 -24.91 -27.69
N ILE A 165 30.53 -25.72 -27.30
CA ILE A 165 30.74 -26.92 -26.47
C ILE A 165 29.86 -28.07 -26.97
N ILE A 166 30.50 -29.19 -27.29
CA ILE A 166 29.87 -30.45 -27.67
C ILE A 166 29.80 -31.35 -26.45
N VAL A 167 28.61 -31.87 -26.14
CA VAL A 167 28.37 -32.72 -24.97
C VAL A 167 27.91 -34.11 -25.41
N THR A 168 28.53 -35.14 -24.84
CA THR A 168 28.15 -36.56 -24.99
C THR A 168 28.14 -37.24 -23.63
N ALA A 169 27.42 -38.35 -23.47
CA ALA A 169 27.47 -39.13 -22.24
C ALA A 169 27.42 -40.63 -22.47
N ILE A 170 28.06 -41.35 -21.55
CA ILE A 170 28.11 -42.82 -21.50
C ILE A 170 27.69 -43.26 -20.10
N GLY A 171 26.78 -44.22 -20.01
CA GLY A 171 26.28 -44.79 -18.77
C GLY A 171 26.04 -46.30 -18.88
N GLU A 172 25.69 -46.92 -17.75
CA GLU A 172 25.35 -48.34 -17.72
C GLU A 172 23.89 -48.57 -18.11
N SER A 173 23.61 -49.67 -18.83
CA SER A 173 22.24 -50.09 -19.13
C SER A 173 21.47 -50.47 -17.88
N GLN A 174 20.18 -50.12 -17.84
CA GLN A 174 19.26 -50.68 -16.85
C GLN A 174 19.12 -52.18 -17.08
N ILE A 175 19.03 -52.96 -16.00
CA ILE A 175 18.83 -54.40 -16.06
C ILE A 175 17.36 -54.69 -15.75
N ASN A 176 16.70 -55.47 -16.61
CA ASN A 176 15.31 -55.87 -16.37
C ASN A 176 15.17 -57.05 -15.40
N ALA A 177 13.93 -57.40 -15.06
CA ALA A 177 13.64 -58.52 -14.13
C ALA A 177 14.22 -59.88 -14.58
N GLY A 178 14.51 -60.04 -15.88
CA GLY A 178 15.14 -61.23 -16.44
C GLY A 178 16.66 -61.19 -16.48
N GLY A 179 17.30 -60.19 -15.86
CA GLY A 179 18.76 -60.04 -15.84
C GLY A 179 19.38 -59.58 -17.16
N ARG A 180 18.56 -59.09 -18.11
CA ARG A 180 19.04 -58.63 -19.43
C ARG A 180 19.20 -57.12 -19.44
N PRO A 181 20.27 -56.60 -20.07
CA PRO A 181 20.47 -55.16 -20.21
C PRO A 181 19.47 -54.59 -21.21
N GLU A 182 18.96 -53.41 -20.90
CA GLU A 182 17.99 -52.68 -21.69
C GLU A 182 18.66 -51.58 -22.54
N ALA A 183 17.95 -51.10 -23.56
CA ALA A 183 18.44 -50.06 -24.47
C ALA A 183 18.51 -48.66 -23.85
N TRP A 184 18.13 -48.49 -22.58
CA TRP A 184 18.20 -47.24 -21.84
C TRP A 184 19.13 -47.37 -20.63
N PHE A 185 19.72 -46.26 -20.24
CA PHE A 185 20.64 -46.22 -19.10
C PHE A 185 19.90 -46.28 -17.75
N ASP A 186 20.62 -46.69 -16.72
CA ASP A 186 20.17 -46.66 -15.34
C ASP A 186 20.55 -45.32 -14.67
N PRO A 187 19.59 -44.44 -14.34
CA PRO A 187 19.89 -43.15 -13.73
C PRO A 187 20.41 -43.25 -12.29
N ALA A 188 20.27 -44.42 -11.64
CA ALA A 188 20.83 -44.66 -10.30
C ALA A 188 22.32 -45.05 -10.35
N LYS A 189 22.88 -45.27 -11.54
CA LYS A 189 24.28 -45.62 -11.74
C LYS A 189 25.10 -44.43 -12.25
N PRO A 190 26.43 -44.44 -12.07
CA PRO A 190 27.27 -43.38 -12.57
C PRO A 190 27.19 -43.23 -14.10
N VAL A 191 27.07 -41.99 -14.55
CA VAL A 191 27.16 -41.57 -15.94
C VAL A 191 28.42 -40.72 -16.10
N THR A 192 29.17 -40.97 -17.17
CA THR A 192 30.30 -40.14 -17.58
C THR A 192 29.83 -39.17 -18.65
N VAL A 193 29.97 -37.87 -18.42
CA VAL A 193 29.63 -36.81 -19.37
C VAL A 193 30.92 -36.17 -19.87
N TYR A 194 31.06 -36.05 -21.19
CA TYR A 194 32.21 -35.42 -21.85
C TYR A 194 31.80 -34.08 -22.45
N PHE A 195 32.66 -33.08 -22.29
CA PHE A 195 32.52 -31.74 -22.83
C PHE A 195 33.71 -31.45 -23.72
N THR A 196 33.49 -31.43 -25.03
CA THR A 196 34.52 -31.22 -26.04
C THR A 196 34.38 -29.85 -26.66
N ARG A 197 35.46 -29.08 -26.68
CA ARG A 197 35.51 -27.79 -27.38
C ARG A 197 35.85 -27.97 -28.86
N PRO A 198 35.52 -27.01 -29.74
CA PRO A 198 35.93 -27.01 -31.15
C PRO A 198 37.44 -27.19 -31.37
N GLY A 199 38.28 -26.82 -30.39
CA GLY A 199 39.73 -27.05 -30.41
C GLY A 199 40.17 -28.47 -30.06
N GLY A 200 39.26 -29.41 -29.81
CA GLY A 200 39.55 -30.81 -29.47
C GLY A 200 39.88 -31.07 -27.99
N GLU A 201 39.93 -30.03 -27.15
CA GLU A 201 40.15 -30.22 -25.72
C GLU A 201 38.85 -30.70 -25.05
N THR A 202 38.91 -31.89 -24.46
CA THR A 202 37.79 -32.55 -23.80
C THR A 202 38.00 -32.60 -22.30
N THR A 203 36.97 -32.20 -21.54
CA THR A 203 36.89 -32.42 -20.09
C THR A 203 35.75 -33.38 -19.78
N SER A 204 35.80 -34.11 -18.67
CA SER A 204 34.73 -35.02 -18.29
C SER A 204 34.39 -34.92 -16.82
N THR A 205 33.16 -35.30 -16.49
CA THR A 205 32.67 -35.49 -15.12
C THR A 205 32.00 -36.86 -15.01
N VAL A 206 32.14 -37.50 -13.86
CA VAL A 206 31.59 -38.84 -13.59
C VAL A 206 30.84 -38.80 -12.28
N GLY A 207 29.63 -39.34 -12.29
CA GLY A 207 28.86 -39.54 -11.06
C GLY A 207 27.42 -39.88 -11.36
N VAL A 208 26.61 -40.00 -10.32
CA VAL A 208 25.17 -40.24 -10.44
C VAL A 208 24.48 -38.91 -10.74
N LEU A 209 23.50 -38.91 -11.65
CA LEU A 209 22.72 -37.71 -11.97
C LEU A 209 21.91 -37.26 -10.74
N PRO A 210 21.73 -35.95 -10.50
CA PRO A 210 22.16 -34.83 -11.33
C PRO A 210 23.67 -34.52 -11.21
N LEU A 211 24.28 -34.09 -12.33
CA LEU A 211 25.69 -33.74 -12.41
C LEU A 211 25.87 -32.25 -12.68
N HIS A 212 26.90 -31.67 -12.08
CA HIS A 212 27.31 -30.29 -12.31
C HIS A 212 28.75 -30.27 -12.81
N HIS A 213 29.01 -29.46 -13.84
CA HIS A 213 30.35 -29.30 -14.39
C HIS A 213 30.53 -27.90 -14.96
N ALA A 214 31.73 -27.34 -14.78
CA ALA A 214 32.08 -26.03 -15.31
C ALA A 214 33.15 -26.17 -16.40
N VAL A 215 32.98 -25.42 -17.49
CA VAL A 215 33.94 -25.36 -18.60
C VAL A 215 34.28 -23.89 -18.84
N VAL A 216 35.56 -23.57 -18.80
CA VAL A 216 36.06 -22.22 -19.09
C VAL A 216 36.43 -22.11 -20.56
N VAL A 217 35.91 -21.09 -21.24
CA VAL A 217 36.22 -20.77 -22.63
C VAL A 217 36.50 -19.28 -22.73
N GLY A 218 37.78 -18.91 -22.90
CA GLY A 218 38.19 -17.50 -22.91
C GLY A 218 37.99 -16.84 -21.56
N ASP A 219 37.23 -15.74 -21.54
CA ASP A 219 36.87 -14.92 -20.37
C ASP A 219 35.51 -15.33 -19.76
N ARG A 220 34.97 -16.49 -20.15
CA ARG A 220 33.66 -16.96 -19.71
C ARG A 220 33.74 -18.36 -19.11
N GLU A 221 33.03 -18.54 -18.01
CA GLU A 221 32.79 -19.83 -17.38
C GLU A 221 31.37 -20.29 -17.69
N PHE A 222 31.23 -21.46 -18.31
CA PHE A 222 29.94 -22.11 -18.53
C PHE A 222 29.71 -23.15 -17.46
N ARG A 223 28.70 -22.95 -16.61
CA ARG A 223 28.30 -23.91 -15.57
C ARG A 223 27.09 -24.70 -16.05
N PHE A 224 27.26 -25.99 -16.23
CA PHE A 224 26.23 -26.92 -16.70
C PHE A 224 25.62 -27.71 -15.56
N SER A 225 24.35 -28.04 -15.72
CA SER A 225 23.57 -28.96 -14.89
C SER A 225 22.95 -30.00 -15.80
N ILE A 226 23.27 -31.26 -15.55
CA ILE A 226 22.74 -32.42 -16.28
C ILE A 226 21.82 -33.19 -15.35
N ILE A 227 20.59 -33.42 -15.77
CA ILE A 227 19.59 -34.17 -15.02
C ILE A 227 19.10 -35.37 -15.85
N ALA A 228 18.61 -36.41 -15.17
CA ALA A 228 17.96 -37.52 -15.84
C ALA A 228 16.63 -37.05 -16.45
N GLY A 229 16.44 -37.29 -17.75
CA GLY A 229 15.19 -37.02 -18.46
C GLY A 229 14.31 -38.25 -18.58
N ASN A 230 13.47 -38.28 -19.61
CA ASN A 230 12.71 -39.47 -20.00
C ASN A 230 13.66 -40.62 -20.39
N ARG A 231 13.15 -41.86 -20.39
CA ARG A 231 13.89 -43.09 -20.72
C ARG A 231 14.88 -42.91 -21.88
N SER A 232 16.15 -43.24 -21.62
CA SER A 232 17.33 -43.03 -22.48
C SER A 232 17.91 -41.61 -22.56
N PHE A 233 17.19 -40.57 -22.15
CA PHE A 233 17.61 -39.17 -22.30
C PHE A 233 18.15 -38.56 -21.00
N ALA A 234 19.15 -37.71 -21.15
CA ALA A 234 19.55 -36.72 -20.16
C ALA A 234 19.25 -35.31 -20.71
N GLU A 235 18.93 -34.39 -19.79
CA GLU A 235 18.71 -32.98 -20.11
C GLU A 235 19.85 -32.15 -19.54
N ILE A 236 20.31 -31.18 -20.32
CA ILE A 236 21.38 -30.27 -19.96
C ILE A 236 20.90 -28.84 -20.08
N ALA A 237 21.05 -28.10 -18.99
CA ALA A 237 20.86 -26.66 -18.89
C ALA A 237 22.16 -26.03 -18.40
N GLY A 238 22.37 -24.76 -18.69
CA GLY A 238 23.58 -24.07 -18.23
C GLY A 238 23.38 -22.59 -18.03
N ARG A 239 24.40 -21.98 -17.43
CA ARG A 239 24.54 -20.53 -17.26
C ARG A 239 25.95 -20.11 -17.64
N THR A 240 26.10 -18.91 -18.17
CA THR A 240 27.41 -18.30 -18.45
C THR A 240 27.71 -17.25 -17.38
N CYS A 241 28.89 -17.35 -16.78
CA CYS A 241 29.39 -16.44 -15.78
C CYS A 241 30.63 -15.75 -16.34
N VAL A 242 30.87 -14.50 -15.94
CA VAL A 242 32.15 -13.83 -16.22
C VAL A 242 33.24 -14.53 -15.42
N TYR A 243 34.29 -14.98 -16.11
CA TYR A 243 35.46 -15.61 -15.48
C TYR A 243 36.58 -14.56 -15.34
N PRO A 244 37.12 -14.32 -14.12
CA PRO A 244 38.11 -13.28 -13.86
C PRO A 244 39.50 -13.56 -14.44
#